data_AF-A0A954U3G9-F1
#
_entry.id   AF-A0A954U3G9-F1
#
_cell.length_a   1.000
_cell.length_b   1.000
_cell.length_c   1.000
_cell.angle_alpha   90.00
_cell.angle_beta   90.00
_cell.angle_gamma   90.00
#
_symmetry.space_group_name_H-M   'P 1'
#
loop_
_entity.id
_entity.type
_entity.pdbx_description
1 polymer ?
#
loop_
_entity_poly.entity_id
_entity_poly.type
_entity_poly.pdbx_seq_one_letter_code
_entity_poly.pdbx_strand_id
1 'polypeptide(L)'
;MKKLLMLLAAVSLAAVASPASAQFDQIFDERGRPHQGAVTKMTPTTITLQEGGREVNYDVNTIKSLKFGDEPGELTSVRDFVRQGNMNSARDELRKIDVASIARDVVKQDVAYFSAFVDGQLALQGDGDKAGAKDKMFAFIRANPGTYHLFEGAELLGDLAMALNAPDEAARFYSALTRAESADIKLKADVLVARALLAQQNFSGALEKFEAVAAAPGDSPAMNRQKQFAQIGRAVCLAETGQPDAGIAAIDDLISKTDPRDSELFGRAYNAKGRCLVKA
;
A
#
# COMPACT_ATOMS: atom_id res chain seq x y z
N MET A 1 13.56 84.94 -19.34
CA MET A 1 12.20 84.42 -19.10
C MET A 1 11.63 83.85 -20.41
N LYS A 2 11.59 82.51 -20.55
CA LYS A 2 10.51 81.71 -21.18
C LYS A 2 10.99 80.27 -21.45
N LYS A 3 10.70 79.44 -20.45
CA LYS A 3 10.38 78.00 -20.39
C LYS A 3 10.91 77.05 -21.49
N LEU A 4 11.93 76.33 -21.05
CA LEU A 4 12.23 74.90 -21.22
C LEU A 4 10.99 74.00 -21.23
N LEU A 5 10.90 73.05 -22.18
CA LEU A 5 10.10 71.83 -22.03
C LEU A 5 10.86 70.65 -22.64
N MET A 6 11.47 69.85 -21.75
CA MET A 6 12.02 68.52 -22.05
C MET A 6 10.86 67.52 -22.12
N LEU A 7 10.78 66.73 -23.20
CA LEU A 7 9.95 65.53 -23.25
C LEU A 7 10.77 64.36 -22.67
N LEU A 8 10.39 63.88 -21.48
CA LEU A 8 10.95 62.68 -20.87
C LEU A 8 10.11 61.48 -21.34
N ALA A 9 10.76 60.52 -22.00
CA ALA A 9 10.17 59.22 -22.33
C ALA A 9 10.19 58.33 -21.07
N ALA A 10 9.01 57.96 -20.57
CA ALA A 10 8.86 56.93 -19.54
C ALA A 10 8.24 55.69 -20.19
N VAL A 11 9.09 54.70 -20.52
CA VAL A 11 8.64 53.36 -20.89
C VAL A 11 8.44 52.58 -19.59
N SER A 12 7.19 52.47 -19.17
CA SER A 12 6.79 51.66 -18.02
C SER A 12 6.92 50.18 -18.36
N LEU A 13 7.95 49.51 -17.85
CA LEU A 13 8.10 48.06 -17.93
C LEU A 13 7.05 47.42 -16.99
N ALA A 14 5.89 47.06 -17.52
CA ALA A 14 4.91 46.27 -16.80
C ALA A 14 5.47 44.85 -16.63
N ALA A 15 5.96 44.54 -15.42
CA ALA A 15 6.28 43.19 -15.03
C ALA A 15 4.99 42.36 -15.07
N VAL A 16 4.87 41.51 -16.08
CA VAL A 16 3.84 40.48 -16.13
C VAL A 16 4.25 39.44 -15.09
N ALA A 17 3.77 39.60 -13.86
CA ALA A 17 3.76 38.50 -12.91
C ALA A 17 2.82 37.45 -13.49
N SER A 18 3.37 36.43 -14.15
CA SER A 18 2.61 35.21 -14.44
C SER A 18 1.99 34.77 -13.13
N PRO A 19 0.66 34.57 -13.04
CA PRO A 19 0.09 33.96 -11.86
C PRO A 19 0.79 32.61 -11.71
N ALA A 20 1.55 32.43 -10.63
CA ALA A 20 1.95 31.11 -10.20
C ALA A 20 0.65 30.30 -10.17
N SER A 21 0.51 29.36 -11.11
CA SER A 21 -0.65 28.48 -11.12
C SER A 21 -0.63 27.83 -9.74
N ALA A 22 -1.64 28.10 -8.92
CA ALA A 22 -1.78 27.43 -7.64
C ALA A 22 -1.83 25.93 -7.98
N GLN A 23 -0.73 25.24 -7.70
CA GLN A 23 -0.59 23.82 -7.99
C GLN A 23 -1.42 23.15 -6.91
N PHE A 24 -2.66 22.78 -7.27
CA PHE A 24 -3.57 22.10 -6.35
C PHE A 24 -3.18 20.64 -6.23
N ASP A 25 -3.37 20.08 -5.04
CA ASP A 25 -3.30 18.64 -4.83
C ASP A 25 -4.48 17.97 -5.55
N GLN A 26 -4.28 16.74 -5.97
CA GLN A 26 -5.25 15.96 -6.73
C GLN A 26 -5.42 14.57 -6.12
N ILE A 27 -6.62 14.25 -5.66
CA ILE A 27 -7.04 12.88 -5.38
C ILE A 27 -7.73 12.32 -6.62
N PHE A 28 -7.34 11.12 -7.02
CA PHE A 28 -8.06 10.33 -7.99
C PHE A 28 -8.80 9.23 -7.25
N ASP A 29 -10.13 9.21 -7.36
CA ASP A 29 -10.96 8.13 -6.79
C ASP A 29 -10.75 6.80 -7.55
N GLU A 30 -11.36 5.71 -7.09
CA GLU A 30 -11.30 4.40 -7.76
C GLU A 30 -11.71 4.44 -9.25
N ARG A 31 -12.57 5.40 -9.63
CA ARG A 31 -13.04 5.62 -11.02
C ARG A 31 -12.08 6.50 -11.83
N GLY A 32 -10.99 6.97 -11.21
CA GLY A 32 -10.02 7.87 -11.82
C GLY A 32 -10.52 9.30 -11.98
N ARG A 33 -11.59 9.70 -11.28
CA ARG A 33 -12.06 11.09 -11.33
C ARG A 33 -11.17 11.96 -10.45
N PRO A 34 -10.62 13.07 -10.99
CA PRO A 34 -9.80 13.97 -10.20
C PRO A 34 -10.66 14.88 -9.31
N HIS A 35 -10.24 15.01 -8.06
CA HIS A 35 -10.74 15.96 -7.07
C HIS A 35 -9.60 16.89 -6.69
N GLN A 36 -9.80 18.21 -6.80
CA GLN A 36 -8.73 19.20 -6.69
C GLN A 36 -8.94 20.11 -5.48
N GLY A 37 -7.88 20.28 -4.68
CA GLY A 37 -7.91 21.10 -3.48
C GLY A 37 -6.56 21.15 -2.79
N ALA A 38 -6.47 21.83 -1.65
CA ALA A 38 -5.30 21.74 -0.79
C ALA A 38 -5.52 20.62 0.23
N VAL A 39 -4.58 19.69 0.38
CA VAL A 39 -4.65 18.72 1.47
C VAL A 39 -4.39 19.44 2.80
N THR A 40 -5.38 19.42 3.69
CA THR A 40 -5.33 20.07 5.00
C THR A 40 -5.06 19.10 6.14
N LYS A 41 -5.40 17.82 5.96
CA LYS A 41 -5.21 16.77 6.96
C LYS A 41 -5.02 15.41 6.32
N MET A 42 -4.18 14.59 6.95
CA MET A 42 -4.00 13.18 6.62
C MET A 42 -4.02 12.34 7.89
N THR A 43 -4.68 11.19 7.81
CA THR A 43 -4.66 10.13 8.82
C THR A 43 -4.46 8.80 8.10
N PRO A 44 -4.25 7.69 8.84
CA PRO A 44 -4.20 6.35 8.26
C PRO A 44 -5.44 5.94 7.47
N THR A 45 -6.59 6.57 7.72
CA THR A 45 -7.88 6.19 7.14
C THR A 45 -8.48 7.26 6.25
N THR A 46 -8.06 8.52 6.36
CA THR A 46 -8.74 9.64 5.71
C THR A 46 -7.75 10.71 5.25
N ILE A 47 -8.01 11.28 4.08
CA ILE A 47 -7.36 12.50 3.59
C ILE A 47 -8.42 13.58 3.41
N THR A 48 -8.16 14.78 3.94
CA THR A 48 -9.07 15.93 3.84
C THR A 48 -8.56 16.91 2.81
N LEU A 49 -9.38 17.26 1.82
CA LEU A 49 -9.13 18.33 0.86
C LEU A 49 -9.99 19.55 1.17
N GLN A 50 -9.39 20.73 1.01
CA GLN A 50 -10.12 21.98 0.91
C GLN A 50 -10.51 22.24 -0.56
N GLU A 51 -11.75 21.91 -0.90
CA GLU A 51 -12.30 22.02 -2.25
C GLU A 51 -13.31 23.17 -2.32
N GLY A 52 -13.02 24.19 -3.13
CA GLY A 52 -13.96 25.31 -3.32
C GLY A 52 -14.42 25.98 -2.01
N GLY A 53 -13.58 25.99 -0.98
CA GLY A 53 -13.89 26.56 0.34
C GLY A 53 -14.58 25.60 1.32
N ARG A 54 -14.70 24.31 1.01
CA ARG A 54 -15.27 23.27 1.89
C ARG A 54 -14.23 22.19 2.18
N GLU A 55 -14.27 21.64 3.40
CA GLU A 55 -13.52 20.43 3.72
C GLU A 55 -14.28 19.19 3.24
N VAL A 56 -13.60 18.36 2.45
CA VAL A 56 -14.11 17.09 1.94
C VAL A 56 -13.18 15.97 2.38
N ASN A 57 -13.74 14.93 2.98
CA ASN A 57 -12.99 13.76 3.46
C ASN A 57 -13.05 12.62 2.44
N TYR A 58 -11.89 12.05 2.16
CA TYR A 58 -11.73 10.89 1.30
C TYR A 58 -11.15 9.73 2.11
N ASP A 59 -11.82 8.59 2.08
CA ASP A 59 -11.31 7.38 2.73
C ASP A 59 -10.13 6.83 1.93
N VAL A 60 -9.01 6.55 2.60
CA VAL A 60 -7.74 6.17 1.96
C VAL A 60 -7.90 4.94 1.07
N ASN A 61 -8.74 3.98 1.48
CA ASN A 61 -9.01 2.76 0.72
C ASN A 61 -9.80 3.00 -0.59
N THR A 62 -10.33 4.21 -0.81
CA THR A 62 -11.05 4.58 -2.06
C THR A 62 -10.21 5.48 -2.98
N ILE A 63 -8.98 5.80 -2.56
CA ILE A 63 -8.06 6.65 -3.32
C ILE A 63 -7.20 5.77 -4.21
N LYS A 64 -7.27 5.98 -5.52
CA LYS A 64 -6.41 5.31 -6.51
C LYS A 64 -5.03 5.93 -6.56
N SER A 65 -4.95 7.24 -6.43
CA SER A 65 -3.68 7.99 -6.35
C SER A 65 -3.88 9.37 -5.77
N LEU A 66 -2.86 9.84 -5.05
CA LEU A 66 -2.72 11.22 -4.62
C LEU A 66 -1.51 11.83 -5.35
N LYS A 67 -1.71 13.02 -5.90
CA LYS A 67 -0.65 13.86 -6.48
C LYS A 67 -0.64 15.18 -5.73
N PHE A 68 0.50 15.58 -5.19
CA PHE A 68 0.62 16.90 -4.63
C PHE A 68 0.83 17.94 -5.72
N GLY A 69 0.37 19.16 -5.47
CA GLY A 69 0.60 20.26 -6.38
C GLY A 69 2.07 20.39 -6.73
N ASP A 70 2.89 20.72 -5.74
CA ASP A 70 4.30 21.08 -5.83
C ASP A 70 5.30 19.90 -5.77
N GLU A 71 4.84 18.66 -6.04
CA GLU A 71 5.78 17.53 -6.05
C GLU A 71 6.71 17.53 -7.27
N PRO A 72 7.94 17.02 -7.14
CA PRO A 72 8.81 16.77 -8.28
C PRO A 72 8.19 15.74 -9.22
N GLY A 73 8.40 15.90 -10.54
CA GLY A 73 7.81 15.01 -11.55
C GLY A 73 8.27 13.55 -11.39
N GLU A 74 9.48 13.36 -10.90
CA GLU A 74 10.05 12.06 -10.54
C GLU A 74 9.18 11.33 -9.52
N LEU A 75 8.61 12.03 -8.52
CA LEU A 75 7.74 11.39 -7.53
C LEU A 75 6.44 10.89 -8.17
N THR A 76 5.88 11.62 -9.16
CA THR A 76 4.76 11.09 -9.96
C THR A 76 5.17 9.79 -10.66
N SER A 77 6.33 9.77 -11.33
CA SER A 77 6.85 8.58 -12.01
C SER A 77 7.11 7.40 -11.07
N VAL A 78 7.62 7.66 -9.86
CA VAL A 78 7.79 6.63 -8.82
C VAL A 78 6.47 5.93 -8.51
N ARG A 79 5.39 6.68 -8.28
CA ARG A 79 4.06 6.08 -7.99
C ARG A 79 3.55 5.26 -9.16
N ASP A 80 3.78 5.70 -10.38
CA ASP A 80 3.38 4.97 -11.58
C ASP A 80 4.16 3.67 -11.76
N PHE A 81 5.48 3.67 -11.56
CA PHE A 81 6.31 2.48 -11.61
C PHE A 81 5.98 1.49 -10.49
N VAL A 82 5.75 1.98 -9.27
CA VAL A 82 5.29 1.16 -8.14
C VAL A 82 3.97 0.46 -8.47
N ARG A 83 2.99 1.19 -9.02
CA ARG A 83 1.69 0.62 -9.43
C ARG A 83 1.84 -0.45 -10.52
N GLN A 84 2.85 -0.32 -11.38
CA GLN A 84 3.17 -1.29 -12.43
C GLN A 84 4.01 -2.48 -11.93
N GLY A 85 4.42 -2.49 -10.65
CA GLY A 85 5.31 -3.53 -10.12
C GLY A 85 6.79 -3.34 -10.50
N ASN A 86 7.14 -2.25 -11.19
CA ASN A 86 8.51 -1.99 -11.65
C ASN A 86 9.33 -1.27 -10.59
N MET A 87 9.76 -2.01 -9.57
CA MET A 87 10.48 -1.45 -8.42
C MET A 87 11.87 -0.93 -8.79
N ASN A 88 12.51 -1.48 -9.82
CA ASN A 88 13.81 -0.99 -10.29
C ASN A 88 13.73 0.41 -10.88
N SER A 89 12.78 0.66 -11.78
CA SER A 89 12.59 2.01 -12.33
C SER A 89 12.10 3.00 -11.27
N ALA A 90 11.29 2.56 -10.31
CA ALA A 90 10.91 3.40 -9.17
C ALA A 90 12.14 3.80 -8.33
N ARG A 91 13.06 2.87 -8.05
CA ARG A 91 14.33 3.14 -7.34
C ARG A 91 15.21 4.15 -8.08
N ASP A 92 15.27 4.04 -9.41
CA ASP A 92 16.07 4.95 -10.23
C ASP A 92 15.49 6.38 -10.28
N GLU A 93 14.17 6.54 -10.34
CA GLU A 93 13.54 7.86 -10.23
C GLU A 93 13.70 8.47 -8.83
N LEU A 94 13.56 7.67 -7.77
CA LEU A 94 13.78 8.13 -6.39
C LEU A 94 15.16 8.75 -6.18
N ARG A 95 16.20 8.21 -6.83
CA ARG A 95 17.59 8.70 -6.71
C ARG A 95 17.81 10.07 -7.36
N LYS A 96 16.93 10.49 -8.27
CA LYS A 96 17.01 11.79 -8.95
C LYS A 96 16.37 12.91 -8.14
N ILE A 97 15.55 12.58 -7.14
CA ILE A 97 14.84 13.57 -6.32
C ILE A 97 15.81 14.25 -5.36
N ASP A 98 15.96 15.57 -5.50
CA ASP A 98 16.60 16.40 -4.48
C ASP A 98 15.60 16.71 -3.36
N VAL A 99 15.61 15.90 -2.30
CA VAL A 99 14.71 16.05 -1.14
C VAL A 99 14.89 17.39 -0.42
N ALA A 100 16.09 17.99 -0.48
CA ALA A 100 16.35 19.27 0.17
C ALA A 100 15.64 20.44 -0.53
N SER A 101 15.33 20.29 -1.82
CA SER A 101 14.59 21.29 -2.61
C SER A 101 13.07 21.27 -2.36
N ILE A 102 12.55 20.21 -1.73
CA ILE A 102 11.12 20.05 -1.47
C ILE A 102 10.71 20.94 -0.29
N ALA A 103 9.70 21.79 -0.48
CA ALA A 103 9.25 22.70 0.57
C ALA A 103 8.33 22.00 1.58
N ARG A 104 7.29 21.29 1.10
CA ARG A 104 6.26 20.70 1.95
C ARG A 104 6.70 19.40 2.60
N ASP A 105 6.50 19.30 3.90
CA ASP A 105 6.85 18.09 4.66
C ASP A 105 6.04 16.87 4.23
N VAL A 106 4.78 17.04 3.83
CA VAL A 106 3.95 15.92 3.34
C VAL A 106 4.54 15.27 2.08
N VAL A 107 5.15 16.07 1.20
CA VAL A 107 5.81 15.55 -0.02
C VAL A 107 7.11 14.84 0.35
N LYS A 108 7.90 15.38 1.31
CA LYS A 108 9.09 14.70 1.84
C LYS A 108 8.75 13.36 2.49
N GLN A 109 7.66 13.32 3.26
CA GLN A 109 7.16 12.09 3.86
C GLN A 109 6.82 11.05 2.79
N ASP A 110 6.20 11.47 1.68
CA ASP A 110 5.86 10.56 0.61
C ASP A 110 7.09 10.03 -0.15
N VAL A 111 8.10 10.88 -0.39
CA VAL A 111 9.41 10.42 -0.91
C VAL A 111 10.06 9.41 0.05
N ALA A 112 10.04 9.68 1.35
CA ALA A 112 10.59 8.78 2.36
C ALA A 112 9.84 7.44 2.42
N TYR A 113 8.51 7.46 2.32
CA TYR A 113 7.68 6.27 2.21
C TYR A 113 8.08 5.44 1.00
N PHE A 114 8.03 6.02 -0.21
CA PHE A 114 8.33 5.27 -1.43
C PHE A 114 9.76 4.77 -1.44
N SER A 115 10.70 5.51 -0.86
CA SER A 115 12.08 5.04 -0.67
C SER A 115 12.15 3.80 0.23
N ALA A 116 11.37 3.74 1.31
CA ALA A 116 11.30 2.56 2.18
C ALA A 116 10.53 1.40 1.53
N PHE A 117 9.42 1.72 0.87
CA PHE A 117 8.54 0.75 0.21
C PHE A 117 9.26 0.02 -0.93
N VAL A 118 9.91 0.77 -1.82
CA VAL A 118 10.65 0.22 -2.96
C VAL A 118 11.81 -0.66 -2.49
N ASP A 119 12.58 -0.23 -1.49
CA ASP A 119 13.66 -1.05 -0.91
C ASP A 119 13.11 -2.34 -0.29
N GLY A 120 11.98 -2.28 0.42
CA GLY A 120 11.34 -3.46 0.99
C GLY A 120 10.85 -4.44 -0.08
N GLN A 121 10.21 -3.93 -1.15
CA GLN A 121 9.76 -4.78 -2.24
C GLN A 121 10.92 -5.45 -2.97
N LEU A 122 12.00 -4.72 -3.25
CA LEU A 122 13.20 -5.29 -3.87
C LEU A 122 13.87 -6.33 -2.97
N ALA A 123 13.97 -6.08 -1.67
CA ALA A 123 14.52 -7.03 -0.72
C ALA A 123 13.69 -8.33 -0.61
N LEU A 124 12.36 -8.23 -0.72
CA LEU A 124 11.45 -9.40 -0.81
C LEU A 124 11.65 -10.18 -2.12
N GLN A 125 11.96 -9.49 -3.22
CA GLN A 125 12.30 -10.10 -4.51
C GLN A 125 13.72 -10.71 -4.54
N GLY A 126 14.50 -10.54 -3.47
CA GLY A 126 15.87 -11.05 -3.36
C GLY A 126 16.95 -10.04 -3.80
N ASP A 127 16.56 -8.84 -4.24
CA ASP A 127 17.48 -7.74 -4.58
C ASP A 127 17.57 -6.72 -3.43
N GLY A 128 18.23 -7.10 -2.34
CA GLY A 128 18.50 -6.17 -1.24
C GLY A 128 18.59 -6.81 0.14
N ASP A 129 18.91 -5.99 1.14
CA ASP A 129 18.95 -6.37 2.54
C ASP A 129 17.55 -6.28 3.17
N LYS A 130 16.97 -7.44 3.50
CA LYS A 130 15.64 -7.54 4.13
C LYS A 130 15.62 -6.90 5.52
N ALA A 131 16.70 -7.03 6.30
CA ALA A 131 16.75 -6.46 7.64
C ALA A 131 16.83 -4.93 7.57
N GLY A 132 17.76 -4.39 6.77
CA GLY A 132 17.86 -2.96 6.53
C GLY A 132 16.58 -2.35 5.95
N ALA A 133 15.90 -3.03 5.02
CA ALA A 133 14.63 -2.56 4.48
C ALA A 133 13.51 -2.55 5.54
N LYS A 134 13.44 -3.58 6.40
CA LYS A 134 12.51 -3.62 7.54
C LYS A 134 12.76 -2.44 8.47
N ASP A 135 14.01 -2.21 8.86
CA ASP A 135 14.38 -1.12 9.76
C ASP A 135 14.04 0.25 9.15
N LYS A 136 14.27 0.43 7.84
CA LYS A 136 13.94 1.66 7.12
C LYS A 136 12.42 1.94 7.11
N MET A 137 11.59 0.93 6.79
CA MET A 137 10.13 1.09 6.82
C MET A 137 9.62 1.31 8.25
N PHE A 138 10.19 0.61 9.23
CA PHE A 138 9.82 0.78 10.64
C PHE A 138 10.15 2.19 11.14
N ALA A 139 11.33 2.71 10.80
CA ALA A 139 11.73 4.08 11.11
C ALA A 139 10.78 5.11 10.48
N PHE A 140 10.38 4.91 9.21
CA PHE A 140 9.40 5.77 8.55
C PHE A 140 8.07 5.80 9.31
N ILE A 141 7.48 4.63 9.61
CA ILE A 141 6.19 4.55 10.32
C ILE A 141 6.29 5.17 11.72
N ARG A 142 7.39 4.90 12.44
CA ARG A 142 7.61 5.46 13.77
C ARG A 142 7.70 6.99 13.75
N ALA A 143 8.36 7.55 12.75
CA ALA A 143 8.46 9.00 12.57
C ALA A 143 7.14 9.63 12.09
N ASN A 144 6.28 8.86 11.43
CA ASN A 144 5.06 9.34 10.77
C ASN A 144 3.83 8.48 11.14
N PRO A 145 3.45 8.36 12.42
CA PRO A 145 2.38 7.45 12.85
C PRO A 145 0.98 7.79 12.29
N GLY A 146 0.79 9.02 11.80
CA GLY A 146 -0.43 9.49 11.17
C GLY A 146 -0.44 9.40 9.64
N THR A 147 0.60 8.83 9.01
CA THR A 147 0.68 8.71 7.56
C THR A 147 -0.48 7.88 7.00
N TYR A 148 -1.00 8.26 5.83
CA TYR A 148 -2.01 7.48 5.12
C TYR A 148 -1.46 6.14 4.60
N HIS A 149 -0.13 5.99 4.55
CA HIS A 149 0.57 4.76 4.19
C HIS A 149 0.70 3.74 5.32
N LEU A 150 0.10 3.99 6.49
CA LEU A 150 0.35 3.21 7.69
C LEU A 150 0.03 1.72 7.50
N PHE A 151 -1.08 1.40 6.84
CA PHE A 151 -1.50 0.01 6.65
C PHE A 151 -0.64 -0.72 5.61
N GLU A 152 -0.31 -0.07 4.49
CA GLU A 152 0.58 -0.63 3.47
C GLU A 152 2.00 -0.84 4.01
N GLY A 153 2.52 0.13 4.76
CA GLY A 153 3.82 0.01 5.42
C GLY A 153 3.82 -1.09 6.48
N ALA A 154 2.75 -1.23 7.28
CA ALA A 154 2.65 -2.29 8.27
C ALA A 154 2.55 -3.68 7.62
N GLU A 155 1.85 -3.80 6.50
CA GLU A 155 1.82 -5.03 5.71
C GLU A 155 3.22 -5.39 5.21
N LEU A 156 3.95 -4.44 4.62
CA LEU A 156 5.31 -4.66 4.15
C LEU A 156 6.26 -5.08 5.29
N LEU A 157 6.12 -4.49 6.48
CA LEU A 157 6.88 -4.91 7.66
C LEU A 157 6.56 -6.35 8.06
N GLY A 158 5.30 -6.75 7.99
CA GLY A 158 4.90 -8.14 8.23
C GLY A 158 5.50 -9.09 7.20
N ASP A 159 5.47 -8.73 5.92
CA ASP A 159 6.04 -9.55 4.84
C ASP A 159 7.56 -9.71 4.98
N LEU A 160 8.27 -8.62 5.29
CA LEU A 160 9.71 -8.65 5.55
C LEU A 160 10.03 -9.49 6.79
N ALA A 161 9.24 -9.40 7.86
CA ALA A 161 9.40 -10.23 9.04
C ALA A 161 9.16 -11.72 8.74
N MET A 162 8.16 -12.07 7.92
CA MET A 162 7.96 -13.44 7.44
C MET A 162 9.17 -13.93 6.64
N ALA A 163 9.71 -13.10 5.74
CA ALA A 163 10.88 -13.44 4.93
C ALA A 163 12.17 -13.58 5.76
N LEU A 164 12.21 -12.97 6.95
CA LEU A 164 13.28 -13.09 7.94
C LEU A 164 13.03 -14.23 8.96
N ASN A 165 12.03 -15.08 8.72
CA ASN A 165 11.64 -16.16 9.61
C ASN A 165 11.29 -15.68 11.04
N ALA A 166 10.67 -14.51 11.15
CA ALA A 166 10.21 -13.89 12.39
C ALA A 166 8.66 -13.77 12.43
N PRO A 167 7.92 -14.89 12.47
CA PRO A 167 6.47 -14.87 12.30
C PRO A 167 5.74 -14.21 13.48
N ASP A 168 6.28 -14.23 14.70
CA ASP A 168 5.71 -13.50 15.84
C ASP A 168 5.70 -11.99 15.61
N GLU A 169 6.78 -11.47 15.05
CA GLU A 169 6.91 -10.05 14.69
C GLU A 169 5.96 -9.71 13.53
N ALA A 170 5.88 -10.59 12.53
CA ALA A 170 4.97 -10.43 11.41
C ALA A 170 3.51 -10.32 11.85
N ALA A 171 3.05 -11.21 12.74
CA ALA A 171 1.69 -11.18 13.27
C ALA A 171 1.37 -9.84 13.95
N ARG A 172 2.33 -9.23 14.66
CA ARG A 172 2.15 -7.92 15.31
C ARG A 172 2.00 -6.80 14.28
N PHE A 173 2.82 -6.80 13.23
CA PHE A 173 2.71 -5.81 12.17
C PHE A 173 1.41 -5.94 11.37
N TYR A 174 1.03 -7.15 10.96
CA TYR A 174 -0.24 -7.39 10.28
C TYR A 174 -1.45 -7.01 11.13
N SER A 175 -1.38 -7.20 12.45
CA SER A 175 -2.46 -6.79 13.36
C SER A 175 -2.74 -5.28 13.31
N ALA A 176 -1.80 -4.44 12.86
CA ALA A 176 -2.03 -3.01 12.70
C ALA A 176 -3.15 -2.68 11.69
N LEU A 177 -3.37 -3.54 10.69
CA LEU A 177 -4.41 -3.39 9.66
C LEU A 177 -5.82 -3.59 10.23
N THR A 178 -5.97 -4.27 11.36
CA THR A 178 -7.28 -4.46 12.02
C THR A 178 -7.93 -3.15 12.48
N ARG A 179 -7.12 -2.08 12.57
CA ARG A 179 -7.56 -0.72 12.91
C ARG A 179 -8.21 0.02 11.74
N ALA A 180 -8.08 -0.49 10.50
CA ALA A 180 -8.81 0.06 9.37
C ALA A 180 -10.32 -0.13 9.60
N GLU A 181 -11.17 0.78 9.12
CA GLU A 181 -12.62 0.60 9.21
C GLU A 181 -13.16 -0.35 8.13
N SER A 182 -12.46 -0.44 7.00
CA SER A 182 -12.81 -1.28 5.87
C SER A 182 -12.81 -2.77 6.22
N ALA A 183 -13.89 -3.46 5.86
CA ALA A 183 -14.06 -4.89 6.14
C ALA A 183 -13.04 -5.74 5.36
N ASP A 184 -12.74 -5.38 4.11
CA ASP A 184 -11.77 -6.10 3.28
C ASP A 184 -10.33 -6.00 3.82
N ILE A 185 -9.92 -4.84 4.35
CA ILE A 185 -8.60 -4.68 4.99
C ILE A 185 -8.55 -5.49 6.29
N LYS A 186 -9.61 -5.52 7.09
CA LYS A 186 -9.68 -6.37 8.30
C LYS A 186 -9.53 -7.86 7.95
N LEU A 187 -10.24 -8.34 6.92
CA LEU A 187 -10.12 -9.73 6.48
C LEU A 187 -8.72 -10.04 5.97
N LYS A 188 -8.09 -9.10 5.25
CA LYS A 188 -6.70 -9.24 4.82
C LYS A 188 -5.77 -9.38 6.03
N ALA A 189 -5.96 -8.56 7.05
CA ALA A 189 -5.21 -8.64 8.30
C ALA A 189 -5.33 -10.03 8.95
N ASP A 190 -6.55 -10.56 9.07
CA ASP A 190 -6.80 -11.88 9.66
C ASP A 190 -6.15 -13.02 8.85
N VAL A 191 -6.21 -12.96 7.51
CA VAL A 191 -5.50 -13.93 6.64
C VAL A 191 -3.99 -13.87 6.85
N LEU A 192 -3.41 -12.67 6.92
CA LEU A 192 -1.96 -12.49 7.10
C LEU A 192 -1.50 -12.94 8.50
N VAL A 193 -2.27 -12.64 9.55
CA VAL A 193 -2.02 -13.15 10.91
C VAL A 193 -2.13 -14.67 10.94
N ALA A 194 -3.14 -15.27 10.30
CA ALA A 194 -3.28 -16.72 10.22
C ALA A 194 -2.09 -17.39 9.49
N ARG A 195 -1.54 -16.75 8.46
CA ARG A 195 -0.31 -17.22 7.78
C ARG A 195 0.92 -17.14 8.69
N ALA A 196 1.02 -16.11 9.52
CA ALA A 196 2.08 -16.03 10.53
C ALA A 196 1.93 -17.15 11.57
N LEU A 197 0.71 -17.42 12.04
CA LEU A 197 0.41 -18.55 12.93
C LEU A 197 0.75 -19.91 12.30
N LEU A 198 0.48 -20.11 11.00
CA LEU A 198 0.91 -21.28 10.25
C LEU A 198 2.43 -21.46 10.27
N ALA A 199 3.19 -20.38 10.10
CA ALA A 199 4.65 -20.42 10.15
C ALA A 199 5.19 -20.71 11.57
N GLN A 200 4.44 -20.34 12.61
CA GLN A 200 4.69 -20.74 14.00
C GLN A 200 4.26 -22.20 14.30
N GLN A 201 3.73 -22.93 13.31
CA GLN A 201 3.12 -24.24 13.50
C GLN A 201 1.92 -24.24 14.47
N ASN A 202 1.34 -23.07 14.74
CA ASN A 202 0.11 -22.94 15.51
C ASN A 202 -1.09 -23.19 14.57
N PHE A 203 -1.27 -24.45 14.18
CA PHE A 203 -2.28 -24.86 13.21
C PHE A 203 -3.71 -24.64 13.70
N SER A 204 -3.97 -24.82 14.99
CA SER A 204 -5.29 -24.57 15.59
C SER A 204 -5.67 -23.09 15.55
N GLY A 205 -4.75 -22.20 15.97
CA GLY A 205 -5.00 -20.75 15.93
C GLY A 205 -5.11 -20.22 14.51
N ALA A 206 -4.29 -20.74 13.58
CA ALA A 206 -4.40 -20.40 12.18
C ALA A 206 -5.74 -20.86 11.57
N LEU A 207 -6.18 -22.08 11.89
CA LEU A 207 -7.45 -22.62 11.42
C LEU A 207 -8.63 -21.76 11.87
N GLU A 208 -8.69 -21.41 13.15
CA GLU A 208 -9.74 -20.54 13.70
C GLU A 208 -9.84 -19.22 12.93
N LYS A 209 -8.70 -18.57 12.66
CA LYS A 209 -8.65 -17.32 11.90
C LYS A 209 -9.10 -17.50 10.45
N PHE A 210 -8.67 -18.56 9.76
CA PHE A 210 -9.11 -18.81 8.39
C PHE A 210 -10.61 -19.12 8.31
N GLU A 211 -11.16 -19.85 9.28
CA GLU A 211 -12.60 -20.13 9.34
C GLU A 211 -13.42 -18.87 9.62
N ALA A 212 -12.93 -17.98 10.49
CA ALA A 212 -13.54 -16.67 10.70
C ALA A 212 -13.59 -15.83 9.41
N VAL A 213 -12.50 -15.82 8.62
CA VAL A 213 -12.48 -15.12 7.32
C VAL A 213 -13.46 -15.75 6.33
N ALA A 214 -13.52 -17.07 6.26
CA ALA A 214 -14.46 -17.78 5.37
C ALA A 214 -15.93 -17.48 5.72
N ALA A 215 -16.24 -17.36 7.01
CA ALA A 215 -17.58 -17.08 7.51
C ALA A 215 -17.98 -15.59 7.48
N ALA A 216 -17.03 -14.69 7.22
CA ALA A 216 -17.30 -13.25 7.25
C ALA A 216 -18.39 -12.83 6.24
N PRO A 217 -19.34 -11.97 6.62
CA PRO A 217 -20.38 -11.50 5.71
C PRO A 217 -19.77 -10.59 4.63
N GLY A 218 -20.42 -10.52 3.46
CA GLY A 218 -19.99 -9.69 2.34
C GLY A 218 -19.23 -10.47 1.25
N ASP A 219 -19.31 -9.97 0.03
CA ASP A 219 -18.94 -10.67 -1.20
C ASP A 219 -18.29 -9.73 -2.23
N SER A 220 -17.73 -8.60 -1.78
CA SER A 220 -16.94 -7.75 -2.68
C SER A 220 -15.77 -8.54 -3.26
N PRO A 221 -15.25 -8.18 -4.46
CA PRO A 221 -14.11 -8.88 -5.05
C PRO A 221 -12.90 -8.98 -4.10
N ALA A 222 -12.60 -7.92 -3.35
CA ALA A 222 -11.52 -7.91 -2.37
C ALA A 222 -11.77 -8.87 -1.19
N MET A 223 -13.01 -8.95 -0.69
CA MET A 223 -13.36 -9.88 0.39
C MET A 223 -13.34 -11.34 -0.09
N ASN A 224 -13.88 -11.61 -1.28
CA ASN A 224 -13.83 -12.94 -1.89
C ASN A 224 -12.39 -13.39 -2.10
N ARG A 225 -11.49 -12.47 -2.49
CA ARG A 225 -10.05 -12.75 -2.57
C ARG A 225 -9.48 -13.24 -1.24
N GLN A 226 -9.81 -12.58 -0.13
CA GLN A 226 -9.35 -13.00 1.19
C GLN A 226 -9.95 -14.35 1.60
N LYS A 227 -11.23 -14.62 1.28
CA LYS A 227 -11.86 -15.93 1.52
C LYS A 227 -11.17 -17.06 0.75
N GLN A 228 -10.77 -16.83 -0.50
CA GLN A 228 -10.01 -17.81 -1.28
C GLN A 228 -8.63 -18.08 -0.65
N PHE A 229 -7.91 -17.05 -0.22
CA PHE A 229 -6.65 -17.24 0.50
C PHE A 229 -6.84 -17.96 1.85
N ALA A 230 -7.95 -17.70 2.54
CA ALA A 230 -8.28 -18.41 3.77
C ALA A 230 -8.58 -19.88 3.52
N GLN A 231 -9.29 -20.22 2.44
CA GLN A 231 -9.52 -21.61 2.03
C GLN A 231 -8.21 -22.35 1.76
N ILE A 232 -7.24 -21.69 1.13
CA ILE A 232 -5.90 -22.26 0.91
C ILE A 232 -5.18 -22.52 2.23
N GLY A 233 -5.16 -21.54 3.13
CA GLY A 233 -4.54 -21.68 4.45
C GLY A 233 -5.21 -22.75 5.33
N ARG A 234 -6.54 -22.83 5.29
CA ARG A 234 -7.33 -23.85 5.97
C ARG A 234 -6.96 -25.26 5.49
N ALA A 235 -6.79 -25.47 4.19
CA ALA A 235 -6.37 -26.77 3.66
C ALA A 235 -5.00 -27.21 4.23
N VAL A 236 -4.06 -26.27 4.38
CA VAL A 236 -2.78 -26.53 5.04
C VAL A 236 -2.98 -26.91 6.51
N CYS A 237 -3.81 -26.18 7.26
CA CYS A 237 -4.12 -26.54 8.64
C CYS A 237 -4.74 -27.94 8.75
N LEU A 238 -5.68 -28.29 7.86
CA LEU A 238 -6.34 -29.60 7.83
C LEU A 238 -5.32 -30.72 7.61
N ALA A 239 -4.41 -30.56 6.65
CA ALA A 239 -3.36 -31.54 6.41
C ALA A 239 -2.44 -31.74 7.63
N GLU A 240 -2.03 -30.65 8.29
CA GLU A 240 -1.17 -30.70 9.47
C GLU A 240 -1.88 -31.22 10.72
N THR A 241 -3.22 -31.24 10.73
CA THR A 241 -4.06 -31.73 11.82
C THR A 241 -4.69 -33.09 11.52
N GLY A 242 -4.19 -33.81 10.50
CA GLY A 242 -4.58 -35.20 10.21
C GLY A 242 -5.83 -35.35 9.33
N GLN A 243 -6.24 -34.31 8.62
CA GLN A 243 -7.35 -34.31 7.66
C GLN A 243 -6.88 -33.90 6.23
N PRO A 244 -5.84 -34.54 5.67
CA PRO A 244 -5.26 -34.14 4.38
C PRO A 244 -6.24 -34.28 3.21
N ASP A 245 -7.08 -35.32 3.18
CA ASP A 245 -8.07 -35.53 2.10
C ASP A 245 -9.10 -34.39 2.01
N ALA A 246 -9.56 -33.90 3.16
CA ALA A 246 -10.46 -32.75 3.22
C ALA A 246 -9.77 -31.49 2.67
N GLY A 247 -8.48 -31.32 2.95
CA GLY A 247 -7.65 -30.26 2.39
C GLY A 247 -7.52 -30.37 0.87
N ILE A 248 -7.23 -31.56 0.34
CA ILE A 248 -7.12 -31.80 -1.11
C ILE A 248 -8.43 -31.47 -1.82
N ALA A 249 -9.55 -32.02 -1.33
CA ALA A 249 -10.87 -31.78 -1.92
C ALA A 249 -11.22 -30.28 -1.94
N ALA A 250 -10.92 -29.55 -0.86
CA ALA A 250 -11.16 -28.12 -0.79
C ALA A 250 -10.30 -27.31 -1.77
N ILE A 251 -9.03 -27.70 -1.99
CA ILE A 251 -8.17 -27.03 -2.97
C ILE A 251 -8.60 -27.33 -4.40
N ASP A 252 -8.99 -28.57 -4.69
CA ASP A 252 -9.45 -28.96 -6.03
C ASP A 252 -10.74 -28.24 -6.43
N ASP A 253 -11.67 -28.10 -5.48
CA ASP A 253 -12.87 -27.28 -5.69
C ASP A 253 -12.51 -25.81 -5.98
N LEU A 254 -11.59 -25.22 -5.22
CA LEU A 254 -11.13 -23.85 -5.44
C LEU A 254 -10.50 -23.67 -6.83
N ILE A 255 -9.58 -24.57 -7.21
CA ILE A 255 -8.90 -24.53 -8.52
C ILE A 255 -9.92 -24.62 -9.65
N SER A 256 -10.94 -25.48 -9.52
CA SER A 256 -11.98 -25.66 -10.56
C SER A 256 -12.84 -24.41 -10.81
N LYS A 257 -12.91 -23.50 -9.83
CA LYS A 257 -13.75 -22.29 -9.85
C LYS A 257 -12.96 -20.99 -10.06
N THR A 258 -11.64 -21.04 -10.12
CA THR A 258 -10.78 -19.86 -10.20
C THR A 258 -10.38 -19.54 -11.65
N ASP A 259 -10.26 -18.25 -12.00
CA ASP A 259 -9.69 -17.83 -13.28
C ASP A 259 -8.25 -18.38 -13.42
N PRO A 260 -7.94 -19.18 -14.46
CA PRO A 260 -6.61 -19.78 -14.63
C PRO A 260 -5.48 -18.75 -14.86
N ARG A 261 -5.82 -17.47 -15.11
CA ARG A 261 -4.84 -16.38 -15.22
C ARG A 261 -4.40 -15.83 -13.85
N ASP A 262 -5.05 -16.26 -12.76
CA ASP A 262 -4.69 -15.88 -11.40
C ASP A 262 -3.49 -16.69 -10.90
N SER A 263 -2.31 -16.34 -11.42
CA SER A 263 -1.06 -17.03 -11.11
C SER A 263 -0.73 -17.08 -9.62
N GLU A 264 -1.06 -16.03 -8.87
CA GLU A 264 -0.83 -16.00 -7.42
C GLU A 264 -1.69 -17.03 -6.69
N LEU A 265 -2.99 -17.08 -6.97
CA LEU A 265 -3.89 -18.00 -6.30
C LEU A 265 -3.54 -19.44 -6.65
N PHE A 266 -3.29 -19.71 -7.93
CA PHE A 266 -2.89 -21.03 -8.41
C PHE A 266 -1.57 -21.49 -7.80
N GLY A 267 -0.55 -20.63 -7.75
CA GLY A 267 0.74 -20.96 -7.14
C GLY A 267 0.59 -21.34 -5.67
N ARG A 268 -0.19 -20.57 -4.90
CA ARG A 268 -0.45 -20.87 -3.49
C ARG A 268 -1.31 -22.12 -3.31
N ALA A 269 -2.34 -22.31 -4.13
CA ALA A 269 -3.23 -23.46 -4.08
C ALA A 269 -2.47 -24.76 -4.36
N TYR A 270 -1.63 -24.81 -5.40
CA TYR A 270 -0.83 -26.00 -5.69
C TYR A 270 0.23 -26.29 -4.63
N ASN A 271 0.86 -25.25 -4.04
CA ASN A 271 1.76 -25.44 -2.90
C ASN A 271 1.02 -26.05 -1.69
N ALA A 272 -0.20 -25.59 -1.41
CA ALA A 272 -1.04 -26.16 -0.36
C ALA A 272 -1.44 -27.60 -0.69
N LYS A 273 -1.86 -27.89 -1.93
CA LYS A 273 -2.20 -29.24 -2.38
C LYS A 273 -1.02 -30.20 -2.23
N GLY A 274 0.18 -29.77 -2.64
CA GLY A 274 1.41 -30.55 -2.46
C GLY A 274 1.66 -30.87 -0.98
N ARG A 275 1.46 -29.90 -0.08
CA ARG A 275 1.58 -30.11 1.37
C ARG A 275 0.53 -31.10 1.90
N CYS A 276 -0.70 -31.05 1.40
CA CYS A 276 -1.72 -32.05 1.75
C CYS A 276 -1.35 -33.45 1.25
N LEU A 277 -0.85 -33.57 0.01
CA LEU A 277 -0.44 -34.85 -0.59
C LEU A 277 0.73 -35.51 0.15
N VAL A 278 1.64 -34.73 0.74
CA VAL A 278 2.73 -35.26 1.58
C VAL A 278 2.21 -35.87 2.89
N LYS A 279 1.01 -35.49 3.32
CA LYS A 279 0.40 -35.88 4.61
C LYS A 279 -0.66 -36.98 4.48
N ALA A 280 -1.15 -37.25 3.25
CA ALA A 280 -2.10 -38.31 2.93
C ALA A 280 -1.40 -39.67 2.82
#